data_AF-A0A7X6ZX30-F1
#
_entry.id   AF-A0A7X6ZX30-F1
#
_cell.length_a   1.000
_cell.length_b   1.000
_cell.length_c   1.000
_cell.angle_alpha   90.00
_cell.angle_beta   90.00
_cell.angle_gamma   90.00
#
_symmetry.space_group_name_H-M   'P 1'
#
loop_
_entity.id
_entity.type
_entity.pdbx_description
1 polymer ?
#
loop_
_entity_poly.entity_id
_entity_poly.type
_entity_poly.pdbx_seq_one_letter_code
_entity_poly.pdbx_strand_id
1 'polypeptide(L)'
;MKYEDMKNINLQLFAEDPTPEPTPAPQPEVVSKEEYAKIKAQFDKVASELAESKRKEKERMTADEKKQAELLEKEERYKAIERENTLIKLKAKVSKSVDDDTIANQVAELMADGKIIEAIEKQNEYIATMKTNIEKKVKEDLLRENPQPRAGDGLEQKNKKSILDYSMEELNEMKVKNPTLYKKLIS
;
A
#
# COMPACT_ATOMS: atom_id res chain seq x y z
N MET A 1 75.77 -63.73 50.58
CA MET A 1 75.45 -63.01 51.83
C MET A 1 74.60 -63.93 52.69
N LYS A 2 74.90 -64.00 53.98
CA LYS A 2 74.29 -64.93 54.93
C LYS A 2 72.99 -64.31 55.47
N TYR A 3 72.12 -65.14 56.06
CA TYR A 3 70.79 -64.80 56.61
C TYR A 3 70.77 -63.77 57.76
N GLU A 4 71.84 -63.00 57.97
CA GLU A 4 71.91 -61.92 58.95
C GLU A 4 71.80 -60.51 58.35
N ASP A 5 71.78 -60.39 57.01
CA ASP A 5 71.65 -59.09 56.32
C ASP A 5 70.17 -58.68 56.04
N MET A 6 69.19 -59.43 56.57
CA MET A 6 67.74 -59.17 56.41
C MET A 6 67.05 -58.63 57.68
N LYS A 7 67.78 -57.99 58.60
CA LYS A 7 67.23 -57.46 59.86
C LYS A 7 67.19 -55.94 60.03
N ASN A 8 67.57 -55.17 59.00
CA ASN A 8 67.44 -53.70 59.02
C ASN A 8 66.54 -53.20 57.87
N ILE A 9 65.34 -53.77 57.74
CA ILE A 9 64.28 -53.15 56.94
C ILE A 9 63.72 -52.01 57.79
N ASN A 10 63.95 -50.80 57.30
CA ASN A 10 63.53 -49.55 57.92
C ASN A 10 61.99 -49.41 57.82
N LEU A 11 61.28 -49.91 58.83
CA LEU A 11 59.80 -49.90 58.92
C LEU A 11 59.23 -48.53 59.37
N GLN A 12 59.96 -47.43 59.15
CA GLN A 12 59.52 -46.08 59.49
C GLN A 12 59.02 -45.26 58.28
N LEU A 13 58.87 -45.88 57.11
CA LEU A 13 58.30 -45.23 55.92
C LEU A 13 56.75 -45.20 55.88
N PHE A 14 56.08 -45.45 57.01
CA PHE A 14 54.63 -45.33 57.20
C PHE A 14 54.27 -44.53 58.45
N ALA A 15 55.06 -43.52 58.81
CA ALA A 15 54.57 -42.47 59.70
C ALA A 15 53.75 -41.51 58.84
N GLU A 16 52.43 -41.58 58.97
CA GLU A 16 51.50 -40.59 58.44
C GLU A 16 51.96 -39.19 58.89
N ASP A 17 52.20 -38.30 57.92
CA ASP A 17 52.37 -36.87 58.19
C ASP A 17 51.14 -36.39 58.99
N PRO A 18 51.31 -35.54 60.02
CA PRO A 18 50.19 -35.04 60.79
C PRO A 18 49.25 -34.30 59.85
N THR A 19 48.03 -34.82 59.75
CA THR A 19 46.90 -34.17 59.10
C THR A 19 46.84 -32.73 59.57
N PRO A 20 46.82 -31.72 58.67
CA PRO A 20 46.62 -30.34 59.10
C PRO A 20 45.29 -30.28 59.85
N GLU A 21 45.33 -29.78 61.09
CA GLU A 21 44.14 -29.59 61.91
C GLU A 21 43.09 -28.81 61.10
N PRO A 22 41.82 -29.22 61.13
CA PRO A 22 40.77 -28.50 60.42
C PRO A 22 40.70 -27.09 60.99
N THR A 23 41.00 -26.08 60.16
CA THR A 23 40.68 -24.68 60.45
C THR A 23 39.24 -24.61 60.97
N PRO A 24 38.97 -23.98 62.13
CA PRO A 24 37.60 -23.86 62.62
C PRO A 24 36.76 -23.21 61.55
N ALA A 25 35.67 -23.88 61.14
CA ALA A 25 34.65 -23.25 60.30
C ALA A 25 34.24 -21.92 60.98
N PRO A 26 34.03 -20.82 60.21
CA PRO A 26 33.58 -19.57 60.80
C PRO A 26 32.32 -19.86 61.63
N GLN A 27 32.45 -19.70 62.95
CA GLN A 27 31.33 -19.88 63.85
C GLN A 27 30.26 -18.84 63.45
N PRO A 28 28.98 -19.22 63.36
CA PRO A 28 27.94 -18.24 63.10
C PRO A 28 28.01 -17.18 64.20
N GLU A 29 28.33 -15.93 63.84
CA GLU A 29 28.25 -14.82 64.77
C GLU A 29 26.86 -14.84 65.39
N VAL A 30 26.80 -15.06 66.71
CA VAL A 30 25.54 -15.12 67.44
C VAL A 30 25.03 -13.70 67.54
N VAL A 31 24.34 -13.24 66.47
CA VAL A 31 23.71 -11.92 66.44
C VAL A 31 22.79 -11.83 67.65
N SER A 32 22.95 -10.79 68.45
CA SER A 32 22.11 -10.60 69.62
C SER A 32 20.64 -10.57 69.20
N LYS A 33 19.73 -11.02 70.06
CA LYS A 33 18.28 -11.08 69.75
C LYS A 33 17.74 -9.71 69.31
N GLU A 34 18.37 -8.63 69.77
CA GLU A 34 18.07 -7.24 69.42
C GLU A 34 18.59 -6.85 68.02
N GLU A 35 19.80 -7.27 67.64
CA GLU A 35 20.31 -7.06 66.28
C GLU A 35 19.54 -7.87 65.25
N TYR A 36 19.15 -9.10 65.58
CA TYR A 36 18.29 -9.91 64.72
C TYR A 36 16.92 -9.25 64.50
N ALA A 37 16.34 -8.66 65.55
CA ALA A 37 15.09 -7.91 65.45
C ALA A 37 15.24 -6.64 64.58
N LYS A 38 16.37 -5.92 64.67
CA LYS A 38 16.66 -4.75 63.83
C LYS A 38 16.85 -5.12 62.36
N ILE A 39 17.61 -6.18 62.07
CA ILE A 39 17.83 -6.68 60.70
C ILE A 39 16.50 -7.14 60.09
N LYS A 40 15.68 -7.86 60.85
CA LYS A 40 14.36 -8.27 60.41
C LYS A 40 13.46 -7.07 60.14
N ALA A 41 13.44 -6.07 61.01
CA ALA A 41 12.66 -4.85 60.81
C ALA A 41 13.10 -4.05 59.56
N GLN A 42 14.42 -3.98 59.30
CA GLN A 42 14.95 -3.38 58.07
C GLN A 42 14.56 -4.17 56.84
N PHE A 43 14.61 -5.50 56.91
CA PHE A 43 14.20 -6.38 55.82
C PHE A 43 12.71 -6.27 55.52
N ASP A 44 11.85 -6.30 56.54
CA ASP A 44 10.40 -6.14 56.41
C ASP A 44 10.06 -4.77 55.82
N LYS A 45 10.79 -3.71 56.22
CA LYS A 45 10.65 -2.37 55.64
C LYS A 45 11.02 -2.34 54.16
N VAL A 46 12.20 -2.84 53.78
CA VAL A 46 12.64 -2.88 52.38
C VAL A 46 11.72 -3.76 51.54
N ALA A 47 11.24 -4.88 52.08
CA ALA A 47 10.29 -5.75 51.41
C ALA A 47 8.95 -5.03 51.14
N SER A 48 8.46 -4.22 52.09
CA SER A 48 7.25 -3.41 51.90
C SER A 48 7.44 -2.31 50.86
N GLU A 49 8.55 -1.57 50.89
CA GLU A 49 8.89 -0.55 49.89
C GLU A 49 9.03 -1.14 48.48
N LEU A 50 9.66 -2.32 48.35
CA LEU A 50 9.77 -3.04 47.08
C LEU A 50 8.39 -3.48 46.57
N ALA A 51 7.53 -3.98 47.45
CA ALA A 51 6.18 -4.41 47.09
C ALA A 51 5.32 -3.23 46.63
N GLU A 52 5.40 -2.09 47.30
CA GLU A 52 4.73 -0.85 46.89
C GLU A 52 5.26 -0.31 45.56
N SER A 53 6.58 -0.32 45.36
CA SER A 53 7.20 0.10 44.10
C SER A 53 6.73 -0.79 42.95
N LYS A 54 6.72 -2.12 43.14
CA LYS A 54 6.22 -3.07 42.14
C LYS A 54 4.73 -2.88 41.84
N ARG A 55 3.91 -2.50 42.81
CA ARG A 55 2.49 -2.18 42.58
C ARG A 55 2.34 -0.90 41.74
N LYS A 56 3.01 0.19 42.13
CA LYS A 56 2.99 1.46 41.40
C LYS A 56 3.50 1.32 39.97
N GLU A 57 4.53 0.51 39.76
CA GLU A 57 5.09 0.25 38.43
C GLU A 57 4.12 -0.54 37.54
N LYS A 58 3.47 -1.57 38.09
CA LYS A 58 2.40 -2.29 37.38
C LYS A 58 1.23 -1.37 37.03
N GLU A 59 0.75 -0.56 37.97
CA GLU A 59 -0.32 0.41 37.73
C GLU A 59 0.04 1.42 36.64
N ARG A 60 1.29 1.92 36.64
CA ARG A 60 1.81 2.79 35.58
C ARG A 60 1.87 2.11 34.22
N MET A 61 2.43 0.91 34.14
CA MET A 61 2.44 0.14 32.88
C MET A 61 1.02 -0.07 32.34
N THR A 62 0.06 -0.42 33.20
CA THR A 62 -1.34 -0.63 32.79
C THR A 62 -2.00 0.68 32.30
N ALA A 63 -1.62 1.83 32.86
CA ALA A 63 -2.11 3.13 32.44
C ALA A 63 -1.48 3.59 31.10
N ASP A 64 -0.20 3.30 30.91
CA ASP A 64 0.52 3.65 29.67
C ASP A 64 0.10 2.76 28.50
N GLU A 65 -0.15 1.47 28.72
CA GLU A 65 -0.74 0.55 27.72
C GLU A 65 -2.11 1.04 27.24
N LYS A 66 -2.97 1.51 28.15
CA LYS A 66 -4.27 2.09 27.79
C LYS A 66 -4.13 3.36 26.95
N LYS A 67 -3.19 4.24 27.30
CA LYS A 67 -2.92 5.46 26.51
C LYS A 67 -2.36 5.12 25.15
N GLN A 68 -1.48 4.13 25.04
CA GLN A 68 -0.97 3.68 23.74
C GLN A 68 -2.08 3.09 22.88
N ALA A 69 -2.98 2.28 23.46
CA ALA A 69 -4.14 1.77 22.74
C ALA A 69 -5.06 2.90 22.25
N GLU A 70 -5.31 3.91 23.08
CA GLU A 70 -6.13 5.08 22.70
C GLU A 70 -5.45 5.93 21.62
N LEU A 71 -4.12 6.10 21.68
CA LEU A 71 -3.35 6.79 20.64
C LEU A 71 -3.36 6.03 19.31
N LEU A 72 -3.18 4.71 19.35
CA LEU A 72 -3.25 3.85 18.17
C LEU A 72 -4.66 3.89 17.55
N GLU A 73 -5.71 3.77 18.35
CA GLU A 73 -7.08 3.87 17.85
C GLU A 73 -7.35 5.24 17.23
N LYS A 74 -6.83 6.31 17.84
CA LYS A 74 -6.95 7.67 17.32
C LYS A 74 -6.19 7.83 16.01
N GLU A 75 -4.96 7.31 15.90
CA GLU A 75 -4.18 7.32 14.67
C GLU A 75 -4.85 6.52 13.54
N GLU A 76 -5.42 5.35 13.84
CA GLU A 76 -6.17 4.55 12.88
C GLU A 76 -7.41 5.29 12.39
N ARG A 77 -8.17 5.93 13.29
CA ARG A 77 -9.30 6.79 12.92
C ARG A 77 -8.88 7.96 12.05
N TYR A 78 -7.76 8.62 12.36
CA TYR A 78 -7.24 9.70 11.52
C TYR A 78 -6.86 9.21 10.13
N LYS A 79 -6.15 8.08 10.03
CA LYS A 79 -5.77 7.48 8.74
C LYS A 79 -7.00 7.09 7.92
N ALA A 80 -8.04 6.55 8.56
CA ALA A 80 -9.30 6.24 7.89
C ALA A 80 -9.98 7.49 7.33
N ILE A 81 -10.07 8.56 8.13
CA ILE A 81 -10.66 9.84 7.71
C ILE A 81 -9.85 10.48 6.58
N GLU A 82 -8.52 10.43 6.62
CA GLU A 82 -7.69 10.93 5.53
C GLU A 82 -7.89 10.14 4.24
N ARG A 83 -8.02 8.82 4.35
CA ARG A 83 -8.33 7.94 3.22
C ARG A 83 -9.71 8.23 2.63
N GLU A 84 -10.73 8.43 3.45
CA GLU A 84 -12.06 8.81 2.97
C GLU A 84 -12.05 10.19 2.29
N ASN A 85 -11.37 11.18 2.89
CA ASN A 85 -11.24 12.50 2.30
C ASN A 85 -10.51 12.49 0.95
N THR A 86 -9.46 11.68 0.82
CA THR A 86 -8.73 11.51 -0.44
C THR A 86 -9.60 10.83 -1.49
N LEU A 87 -10.33 9.77 -1.13
CA LEU A 87 -11.31 9.11 -2.01
C LEU A 87 -12.38 10.08 -2.52
N ILE A 88 -12.97 10.89 -1.65
CA ILE A 88 -13.99 11.88 -2.03
C ILE A 88 -13.41 12.89 -3.03
N LYS A 89 -12.21 13.42 -2.77
CA LYS A 89 -11.54 14.36 -3.68
C LYS A 89 -11.18 13.73 -5.01
N LEU A 90 -10.73 12.48 -5.01
CA LEU A 90 -10.39 11.74 -6.22
C LEU A 90 -11.64 11.45 -7.05
N LYS A 91 -12.70 10.93 -6.44
CA LYS A 91 -13.99 10.72 -7.09
C LYS A 91 -14.51 12.01 -7.74
N ALA A 92 -14.51 13.12 -7.00
CA ALA A 92 -14.95 14.42 -7.54
C ALA A 92 -14.12 14.91 -8.74
N LYS A 93 -12.84 14.53 -8.83
CA LYS A 93 -12.00 14.82 -10.01
C LYS A 93 -12.28 13.87 -11.16
N VAL A 94 -12.40 12.56 -10.89
CA VAL A 94 -12.62 11.53 -11.90
C VAL A 94 -14.00 11.68 -12.55
N SER A 95 -15.04 11.99 -11.76
CA SER A 95 -16.40 12.23 -12.26
C SER A 95 -16.52 13.40 -13.25
N LYS A 96 -15.49 14.25 -13.40
CA LYS A 96 -15.44 15.27 -14.47
C LYS A 96 -15.07 14.71 -15.84
N SER A 97 -14.51 13.52 -15.87
CA SER A 97 -14.00 12.84 -17.08
C SER A 97 -14.70 11.53 -17.38
N VAL A 98 -15.40 10.97 -16.38
CA VAL A 98 -16.11 9.71 -16.43
C VAL A 98 -17.51 9.98 -15.90
N ASP A 99 -18.52 9.92 -16.77
CA ASP A 99 -19.91 10.18 -16.40
C ASP A 99 -20.55 8.98 -15.66
N ASP A 100 -19.93 7.81 -15.77
CA ASP A 100 -20.35 6.60 -15.07
C ASP A 100 -19.80 6.57 -13.63
N ASP A 101 -20.69 6.76 -12.66
CA ASP A 101 -20.37 6.76 -11.23
C ASP A 101 -19.66 5.48 -10.76
N THR A 102 -19.99 4.33 -11.36
CA THR A 102 -19.38 3.03 -11.03
C THR A 102 -17.91 3.00 -11.44
N ILE A 103 -17.62 3.44 -12.67
CA ILE A 103 -16.24 3.54 -13.17
C ILE A 103 -15.48 4.64 -12.41
N ALA A 104 -16.13 5.76 -12.11
CA ALA A 104 -15.51 6.84 -11.35
C ALA A 104 -15.11 6.41 -9.93
N ASN A 105 -15.95 5.61 -9.25
CA ASN A 105 -15.62 5.02 -7.95
C ASN A 105 -14.41 4.08 -8.06
N GLN A 106 -14.42 3.16 -9.02
CA GLN A 106 -13.33 2.19 -9.21
C GLN A 106 -11.99 2.86 -9.50
N VAL A 107 -11.98 3.87 -10.38
CA VAL A 107 -10.76 4.63 -10.69
C VAL A 107 -10.29 5.41 -9.45
N ALA A 108 -11.21 6.03 -8.70
CA ALA A 108 -10.85 6.75 -7.47
C ALA A 108 -10.27 5.82 -6.38
N GLU A 109 -10.84 4.61 -6.23
CA GLU A 109 -10.33 3.57 -5.33
C GLU A 109 -8.93 3.12 -5.74
N LEU A 110 -8.72 2.80 -7.02
CA LEU A 110 -7.39 2.42 -7.55
C LEU A 110 -6.35 3.54 -7.34
N MET A 111 -6.75 4.80 -7.53
CA MET A 111 -5.87 5.94 -7.25
C MET A 111 -5.55 6.09 -5.76
N ALA A 112 -6.51 5.86 -4.87
CA ALA A 112 -6.29 5.89 -3.41
C ALA A 112 -5.42 4.73 -2.92
N ASP A 113 -5.49 3.58 -3.58
CA ASP A 113 -4.65 2.41 -3.33
C ASP A 113 -3.24 2.52 -3.93
N GLY A 114 -2.92 3.63 -4.60
CA GLY A 114 -1.62 3.85 -5.25
C GLY A 114 -1.45 3.06 -6.55
N LYS A 115 -2.48 2.37 -7.03
CA LYS A 115 -2.51 1.63 -8.31
C LYS A 115 -2.83 2.56 -9.48
N ILE A 116 -1.99 3.58 -9.65
CA ILE A 116 -2.23 4.68 -10.61
C ILE A 116 -2.28 4.17 -12.05
N ILE A 117 -1.44 3.19 -12.41
CA ILE A 117 -1.42 2.63 -13.77
C ILE A 117 -2.75 1.95 -14.10
N GLU A 118 -3.23 1.06 -13.20
CA GLU A 118 -4.52 0.38 -13.36
C GLU A 118 -5.68 1.39 -13.41
N ALA A 119 -5.63 2.45 -12.61
CA ALA A 119 -6.62 3.52 -12.63
C ALA A 119 -6.69 4.23 -13.99
N ILE A 120 -5.53 4.56 -14.56
CA ILE A 120 -5.42 5.20 -15.88
C ILE A 120 -5.90 4.26 -16.99
N GLU A 121 -5.53 2.98 -16.93
CA GLU A 121 -5.98 1.97 -17.89
C GLU A 121 -7.51 1.85 -17.88
N LYS A 122 -8.11 1.78 -16.68
CA LYS A 122 -9.57 1.72 -16.52
C LYS A 122 -10.28 2.96 -17.05
N GLN A 123 -9.73 4.15 -16.77
CA GLN A 123 -10.25 5.40 -17.31
C GLN A 123 -10.16 5.45 -18.84
N ASN A 124 -9.04 5.00 -19.41
CA ASN A 124 -8.82 4.98 -20.86
C ASN A 124 -9.75 3.97 -21.56
N GLU A 125 -10.01 2.81 -20.96
CA GLU A 125 -10.97 1.82 -21.45
C GLU A 125 -12.37 2.46 -21.58
N TYR A 126 -12.82 3.17 -20.54
CA TYR A 126 -14.08 3.90 -20.57
C TYR A 126 -14.12 4.96 -21.67
N ILE A 127 -13.09 5.80 -21.78
CA ILE A 127 -13.02 6.83 -22.82
C ILE A 127 -13.04 6.21 -24.23
N ALA A 128 -12.34 5.09 -24.45
CA ALA A 128 -12.32 4.40 -25.73
C ALA A 128 -13.71 3.87 -26.11
N THR A 129 -14.41 3.21 -25.17
CA THR A 129 -15.78 2.73 -25.43
C THR A 129 -16.73 3.88 -25.72
N MET A 130 -16.66 4.98 -24.96
CA MET A 130 -17.47 6.17 -25.18
C MET A 130 -17.25 6.78 -26.57
N LYS A 131 -15.99 6.89 -27.03
CA LYS A 131 -15.67 7.35 -28.39
C LYS A 131 -16.33 6.49 -29.46
N THR A 132 -16.21 5.17 -29.37
CA THR A 132 -16.82 4.27 -30.35
C THR A 132 -18.36 4.39 -30.38
N ASN A 133 -18.99 4.61 -29.22
CA ASN A 133 -20.43 4.81 -29.14
C ASN A 133 -20.86 6.14 -29.75
N ILE A 134 -20.08 7.21 -29.53
CA ILE A 134 -20.30 8.52 -30.15
C ILE A 134 -20.15 8.42 -31.67
N GLU A 135 -19.10 7.77 -32.18
CA GLU A 135 -18.89 7.56 -33.62
C GLU A 135 -20.05 6.82 -34.28
N LYS A 136 -20.57 5.78 -33.63
CA LYS A 136 -21.75 5.05 -34.11
C LYS A 136 -22.98 5.95 -34.14
N LYS A 137 -23.26 6.68 -33.06
CA LYS A 137 -24.39 7.62 -32.99
C LYS A 137 -24.29 8.71 -34.05
N VAL A 138 -23.12 9.31 -34.23
CA VAL A 138 -22.88 10.31 -35.27
C VAL A 138 -23.11 9.73 -36.65
N LYS A 139 -22.66 8.50 -36.92
CA LYS A 139 -22.90 7.82 -38.19
C LYS A 139 -24.39 7.51 -38.41
N GLU A 140 -25.09 7.07 -37.38
CA GLU A 140 -26.54 6.83 -37.41
C GLU A 140 -27.32 8.13 -37.64
N ASP A 141 -26.96 9.21 -36.96
CA ASP A 141 -27.57 10.53 -37.15
C ASP A 141 -27.31 11.07 -38.56
N LEU A 142 -26.09 10.95 -39.09
CA LEU A 142 -25.76 11.32 -40.46
C LEU A 142 -26.55 10.51 -41.50
N LEU A 143 -26.74 9.21 -41.27
CA LEU A 143 -27.56 8.35 -42.14
C LEU A 143 -29.06 8.67 -42.03
N ARG A 144 -29.52 9.12 -40.86
CA ARG A 144 -30.90 9.55 -40.63
C ARG A 144 -31.20 10.88 -41.30
N GLU A 145 -30.27 11.84 -41.21
CA GLU A 145 -30.39 13.16 -41.85
C GLU A 145 -30.18 13.09 -43.37
N ASN A 146 -29.29 12.21 -43.84
CA ASN A 146 -29.06 11.93 -45.26
C ASN A 146 -29.43 10.47 -45.57
N PRO A 147 -30.72 10.13 -45.68
CA PRO A 147 -31.12 8.77 -46.05
C PRO A 147 -30.46 8.42 -47.38
N GLN A 148 -29.84 7.23 -47.45
CA GLN A 148 -29.23 6.76 -48.68
C GLN A 148 -30.28 6.80 -49.80
N PRO A 149 -29.94 7.32 -51.00
CA PRO A 149 -30.87 7.35 -52.11
C PRO A 149 -31.35 5.93 -52.38
N ARG A 150 -32.68 5.76 -52.40
CA ARG A 150 -33.33 4.46 -52.61
C ARG A 150 -32.81 3.86 -53.91
N ALA A 151 -32.23 2.66 -53.85
CA ALA A 151 -31.81 1.94 -55.05
C ALA A 151 -33.04 1.69 -55.93
N GLY A 152 -33.18 2.47 -57.01
CA GLY A 152 -34.30 2.39 -57.93
C GLY A 152 -35.21 3.62 -57.99
N ASP A 153 -35.07 4.61 -57.11
CA ASP A 153 -35.62 5.94 -57.42
C ASP A 153 -34.65 6.60 -58.38
N GLY A 154 -35.08 6.74 -59.63
CA GLY A 154 -34.34 7.38 -60.69
C GLY A 154 -34.01 8.83 -60.34
N LEU A 155 -32.92 9.04 -59.62
CA LEU A 155 -32.06 10.20 -59.81
C LEU A 155 -31.44 10.02 -61.20
N GLU A 156 -32.26 10.18 -62.23
CA GLU A 156 -31.78 10.70 -63.49
C GLU A 156 -30.85 11.85 -63.14
N GLN A 157 -29.66 11.80 -63.71
CA GLN A 157 -28.66 12.85 -63.64
C GLN A 157 -29.21 14.10 -64.36
N LYS A 158 -30.23 14.76 -63.79
CA LYS A 158 -30.85 15.97 -64.33
C LYS A 158 -29.93 17.19 -64.28
N ASN A 159 -28.72 17.03 -63.74
CA ASN A 159 -27.69 18.07 -63.69
C ASN A 159 -26.45 17.74 -64.54
N LYS A 160 -26.55 16.90 -65.57
CA LYS A 160 -25.54 16.87 -66.63
C LYS A 160 -25.87 17.96 -67.64
N LYS A 161 -25.45 19.20 -67.35
CA LYS A 161 -25.42 20.26 -68.37
C LYS A 161 -24.51 19.80 -69.50
N SER A 162 -25.03 19.77 -70.71
CA SER A 162 -24.26 19.55 -71.92
C SER A 162 -23.48 20.81 -72.27
N ILE A 163 -22.53 20.72 -73.20
CA ILE A 163 -21.79 21.90 -73.65
C ILE A 163 -22.70 22.99 -74.25
N LEU A 164 -23.90 22.63 -74.74
CA LEU A 164 -24.88 23.58 -75.27
C LEU A 164 -25.57 24.41 -74.18
N ASP A 165 -25.52 23.97 -72.92
CA ASP A 165 -26.15 24.66 -71.80
C ASP A 165 -25.23 25.71 -71.15
N TYR A 166 -24.00 25.86 -71.66
CA TYR A 166 -23.03 26.85 -71.21
C TYR A 166 -22.81 27.91 -72.28
N SER A 167 -22.69 29.16 -71.85
CA SER A 167 -22.24 30.24 -72.73
C SER A 167 -20.77 30.06 -73.13
N MET A 168 -20.38 30.69 -74.23
CA MET A 168 -19.00 30.60 -74.74
C MET A 168 -17.98 31.16 -73.72
N GLU A 169 -18.37 32.15 -72.93
CA GLU A 169 -17.55 32.73 -71.86
C GLU A 169 -17.33 31.74 -70.71
N GLU A 170 -18.40 31.08 -70.24
CA GLU A 170 -18.33 30.06 -69.19
C GLU A 170 -17.49 28.85 -69.61
N LEU A 171 -17.57 28.46 -70.88
CA LEU A 171 -16.74 27.37 -71.43
C LEU A 171 -15.26 27.75 -71.50
N ASN A 172 -14.95 29.00 -71.87
CA ASN A 172 -13.58 29.49 -71.88
C ASN A 172 -13.01 29.58 -70.47
N GLU A 173 -13.79 30.06 -69.50
CA GLU A 173 -13.37 30.05 -68.10
C GLU A 173 -13.16 28.63 -67.57
N MET A 174 -14.04 27.69 -67.92
CA MET A 174 -13.91 26.30 -67.52
C MET A 174 -12.67 25.66 -68.14
N LYS A 175 -12.34 25.99 -69.40
CA LYS A 175 -11.11 25.54 -70.06
C LYS A 175 -9.85 26.01 -69.35
N VAL A 176 -9.85 27.23 -68.80
CA VAL A 176 -8.69 27.82 -68.10
C VAL A 176 -8.61 27.36 -66.64
N LYS A 177 -9.72 27.40 -65.90
CA LYS A 177 -9.77 27.15 -64.45
C LYS A 177 -9.95 25.67 -64.10
N ASN A 178 -10.62 24.89 -64.95
CA ASN A 178 -10.90 23.48 -64.71
C ASN A 178 -10.83 22.63 -66.01
N PRO A 179 -9.64 22.48 -66.60
CA PRO A 179 -9.45 21.83 -67.89
C PRO A 179 -9.89 20.36 -67.91
N THR A 180 -9.86 19.67 -66.76
CA THR A 180 -10.29 18.28 -66.62
C THR A 180 -11.80 18.15 -66.77
N LEU A 181 -12.57 19.09 -66.20
CA LEU A 181 -14.02 19.14 -66.34
C LEU A 181 -14.42 19.52 -67.76
N TYR A 182 -13.74 20.49 -68.37
CA TYR A 182 -13.96 20.89 -69.75
C TYR A 182 -13.76 19.72 -70.73
N LYS A 183 -12.67 18.95 -70.57
CA LYS A 183 -12.40 17.73 -71.37
C LYS A 183 -13.50 16.68 -71.24
N LYS A 184 -14.07 16.52 -70.05
CA LYS A 184 -15.17 15.58 -69.80
C LYS A 184 -16.50 16.06 -70.39
N LEU A 185 -16.64 17.36 -70.66
CA LEU A 185 -17.84 17.97 -71.25
C LEU A 185 -17.85 17.89 -72.78
N ILE A 186 -16.66 17.86 -73.41
CA ILE A 186 -16.48 17.73 -74.87
C ILE A 186 -16.29 16.28 -75.34
N SER A 187 -16.09 15.33 -74.41
CA SER A 187 -15.90 13.91 -74.71
C SER A 187 -17.23 13.16 -74.73
#